data_AF-A0A8T5LWQ9-F1
#
_entry.id   AF-A0A8T5LWQ9-F1
#
_cell.length_a   1.000
_cell.length_b   1.000
_cell.length_c   1.000
_cell.angle_alpha   90.00
_cell.angle_beta   90.00
_cell.angle_gamma   90.00
#
_symmetry.space_group_name_H-M   'P 1'
#
loop_
_entity.id
_entity.type
_entity.pdbx_description
1 polymer ?
#
loop_
_entity_poly.entity_id
_entity_poly.type
_entity_poly.pdbx_seq_one_letter_code
_entity_poly.pdbx_strand_id
1 'polypeptide(L)' 'MHRHVASRKLGRPIRSGEVVHHLNRNKSDNRRSNLYVFKSQQYHDRAHKKDGWY' A
#
# COMPACT_ATOMS: atom_id res chain seq x y z
N MET A 1 -3.93 -11.25 1.06
CA MET A 1 -4.68 -10.77 2.26
C MET A 1 -4.71 -9.24 2.33
N HIS A 2 -3.55 -8.55 2.34
CA HIS A 2 -3.47 -7.08 2.39
C HIS A 2 -4.29 -6.34 1.32
N ARG A 3 -4.31 -6.82 0.06
CA ARG A 3 -5.13 -6.19 -1.00
C ARG A 3 -6.62 -6.17 -0.68
N HIS A 4 -7.16 -7.24 -0.09
CA HIS A 4 -8.56 -7.29 0.32
C HIS A 4 -8.85 -6.32 1.48
N VAL A 5 -7.94 -6.23 2.46
CA VAL A 5 -8.08 -5.25 3.55
C VAL A 5 -7.99 -3.82 3.03
N ALA A 6 -7.09 -3.55 2.09
CA ALA A 6 -6.96 -2.25 1.43
C ALA A 6 -8.20 -1.90 0.60
N SER A 7 -8.79 -2.84 -0.14
CA SER A 7 -10.07 -2.62 -0.84
C SER A 7 -11.21 -2.27 0.12
N ARG A 8 -11.35 -3.03 1.21
CA ARG A 8 -12.34 -2.71 2.26
C ARG A 8 -12.08 -1.35 2.90
N LYS A 9 -10.82 -0.94 3.04
CA LYS A 9 -10.45 0.40 3.53
C LYS A 9 -10.91 1.50 2.56
N LEU A 10 -10.75 1.29 1.26
CA LEU A 10 -11.10 2.26 0.21
C LEU A 10 -12.59 2.25 -0.17
N GLY A 11 -13.37 1.25 0.26
CA GLY A 11 -14.76 1.08 -0.17
C GLY A 11 -14.90 0.67 -1.64
N ARG A 12 -13.82 0.24 -2.29
CA ARG A 12 -13.80 -0.19 -3.69
C ARG A 12 -12.68 -1.20 -3.97
N PRO A 13 -12.74 -1.96 -5.07
CA PRO A 13 -11.63 -2.81 -5.50
C PRO A 13 -10.34 -1.99 -5.72
N ILE A 14 -9.19 -2.63 -5.48
CA ILE A 14 -7.89 -2.10 -5.92
C ILE A 14 -7.89 -2.16 -7.45
N ARG A 15 -7.66 -1.01 -8.10
CA ARG A 15 -7.62 -0.91 -9.56
C ARG A 15 -6.33 -1.50 -10.10
N SER A 16 -6.34 -1.84 -11.39
CA SER A 16 -5.11 -2.21 -12.09
C SER A 16 -4.12 -1.04 -12.00
N GLY A 17 -2.86 -1.36 -11.75
CA GLY A 17 -1.78 -0.39 -11.53
C GLY A 17 -1.62 0.10 -10.09
N GLU A 18 -2.64 0.01 -9.23
CA GLU A 18 -2.52 0.43 -7.83
C GLU A 18 -1.68 -0.56 -6.99
N VAL A 19 -0.81 -0.02 -6.14
CA VAL A 19 0.15 -0.78 -5.32
C VAL A 19 -0.16 -0.58 -3.84
N VAL A 20 -0.27 -1.68 -3.09
CA VAL A 20 -0.50 -1.65 -1.65
C VAL A 20 0.84 -1.79 -0.93
N HIS A 21 1.10 -0.89 0.01
CA HIS A 21 2.33 -0.81 0.78
C HIS A 21 2.05 -0.98 2.28
N HIS A 22 2.91 -1.75 2.95
CA HIS A 22 2.91 -1.90 4.40
C HIS A 22 3.84 -0.88 5.02
N LEU A 23 3.28 0.04 5.80
CA LEU A 23 4.05 1.16 6.33
C LEU A 23 5.21 0.69 7.24
N ASN A 24 4.93 -0.22 8.16
CA ASN A 24 5.97 -0.81 9.01
C ASN A 24 6.82 -1.91 8.33
N ARG A 25 6.61 -2.15 7.03
CA ARG A 25 7.25 -3.22 6.23
C ARG A 25 7.03 -4.65 6.71
N ASN A 26 6.23 -4.85 7.75
CA ASN A 26 5.81 -6.17 8.18
C ASN A 26 4.64 -6.65 7.30
N LYS A 27 4.94 -7.56 6.37
CA LYS A 27 3.96 -8.12 5.42
C LYS A 27 2.78 -8.84 6.11
N SER A 28 2.97 -9.27 7.35
CA SER A 28 1.94 -9.95 8.15
C SER A 28 1.01 -8.97 8.87
N ASP A 29 1.42 -7.70 9.07
CA ASP A 29 0.60 -6.68 9.71
C ASP A 29 -0.38 -6.06 8.71
N ASN A 30 -1.54 -6.68 8.57
CA ASN A 30 -2.58 -6.27 7.64
C ASN A 30 -3.55 -5.23 8.24
N ARG A 31 -3.22 -4.56 9.35
CA ARG A 31 -4.10 -3.53 9.94
C ARG A 31 -4.36 -2.41 8.92
N ARG A 32 -5.61 -1.92 8.84
CA ARG A 32 -5.99 -0.85 7.89
C ARG A 32 -5.13 0.40 8.03
N SER A 33 -4.70 0.73 9.25
CA SER A 33 -3.79 1.85 9.52
C SER A 33 -2.39 1.63 8.97
N ASN A 34 -1.92 0.39 8.87
CA ASN A 34 -0.60 0.01 8.37
C ASN A 34 -0.54 -0.14 6.84
N LEU A 35 -1.67 -0.06 6.15
CA LEU A 35 -1.74 -0.22 4.69
C LEU A 35 -1.97 1.13 3.99
N TYR A 36 -1.12 1.44 3.02
CA TYR A 36 -1.25 2.57 2.11
C TYR A 36 -1.40 2.10 0.68
N VAL A 37 -2.16 2.82 -0.15
CA VAL A 37 -2.38 2.47 -1.56
C VAL A 37 -1.84 3.59 -2.45
N PHE A 38 -0.81 3.28 -3.21
CA PHE A 38 -0.26 4.16 -4.22
C PHE A 38 -1.03 4.03 -5.53
N LYS A 39 -1.17 5.15 -6.24
CA LYS A 39 -1.83 5.23 -7.55
C LYS A 39 -1.10 4.42 -8.63
N SER A 40 0.21 4.27 -8.51
CA SER A 40 1.02 3.44 -9.40
C SER A 40 2.33 3.00 -8.73
N GLN A 41 3.01 2.03 -9.36
CA GLN A 41 4.36 1.61 -8.97
C GLN A 41 5.35 2.77 -8.93
N GLN A 42 5.26 3.71 -9.88
CA GLN A 42 6.13 4.89 -9.92
C GLN A 42 6.01 5.75 -8.65
N TYR A 43 4.79 5.96 -8.14
CA TYR A 43 4.58 6.72 -6.89
C TYR A 43 5.11 5.96 -5.67
N HIS A 44 4.92 4.64 -5.65
CA HIS A 44 5.47 3.77 -4.62
C HIS A 44 7.01 3.85 -4.58
N ASP A 45 7.66 3.73 -5.73
CA ASP A 45 9.12 3.78 -5.84
C ASP A 45 9.67 5.17 -5.50
N ARG A 46 8.95 6.23 -5.86
CA ARG A 46 9.31 7.60 -5.46
C ARG A 46 9.22 7.80 -3.95
N ALA A 47 8.23 7.20 -3.27
CA ALA A 47 8.12 7.26 -1.82
C ALA A 47 9.30 6.55 -1.14
N HIS A 48 9.71 5.39 -1.66
CA HIS A 48 10.93 4.70 -1.21
C HIS A 48 12.18 5.58 -1.31
N LYS A 49 12.32 6.33 -2.41
CA LYS A 49 13.45 7.24 -2.64
C LYS A 49 13.42 8.49 -1.77
N LYS A 50 12.23 9.05 -1.51
CA LYS A 50 12.08 10.37 -0.87
C LYS A 50 12.20 10.31 0.65
N ASP A 51 11.58 9.31 1.27
CA ASP A 51 11.37 9.29 2.72
C ASP A 51 12.20 8.19 3.42
N GLY A 52 13.13 7.55 2.70
CA GLY A 52 14.02 6.54 3.28
C GLY A 52 13.32 5.25 3.69
N TRP A 53 12.22 4.88 3.02
CA TRP A 53 11.52 3.62 3.27
C TRP A 53 12.31 2.43 2.67
N TYR A 54 13.64 2.41 2.84
CA TYR A 54 14.50 1.30 2.44
C TYR A 54 14.75 0.34 3.59
#